data_AF-A0A7X1JD61-F1
#
_entry.id   AF-A0A7X1JD61-F1
#
_cell.length_a   1.000
_cell.length_b   1.000
_cell.length_c   1.000
_cell.angle_alpha   90.00
_cell.angle_beta   90.00
_cell.angle_gamma   90.00
#
_symmetry.space_group_name_H-M   'P 1'
#
loop_
_entity.id
_entity.type
_entity.pdbx_description
1 polymer ?
#
loop_
_entity_poly.entity_id
_entity_poly.type
_entity_poly.pdbx_seq_one_letter_code
_entity_poly.pdbx_strand_id
1 'polypeptide(L)'
;MGIRRWWRYRRANAQIDLLADEVNSGRALVADATAYETSRDRTGIPGVVECWDDVFRFKANWELTVETEGWRISKSQIDSVHDSDKPGELVITFREPARFRAIVVTPLMHADKWREMATRN
;
A
#
# COMPACT_ATOMS: atom_id res chain seq x y z
N MET A 1 -4.42 13.14 -11.75
CA MET A 1 -5.68 12.78 -11.05
C MET A 1 -5.37 12.75 -9.56
N GLY A 2 -6.05 13.53 -8.72
CA GLY A 2 -5.68 13.66 -7.29
C GLY A 2 -6.19 12.52 -6.42
N ILE A 3 -5.54 12.28 -5.27
CA ILE A 3 -5.83 11.20 -4.31
C ILE A 3 -7.31 11.18 -3.89
N ARG A 4 -7.91 12.35 -3.62
CA ARG A 4 -9.35 12.44 -3.28
C ARG A 4 -10.25 11.83 -4.35
N ARG A 5 -9.98 12.12 -5.63
CA ARG A 5 -10.79 11.61 -6.75
C ARG A 5 -10.58 10.11 -6.93
N TRP A 6 -9.35 9.64 -6.76
CA TRP A 6 -9.02 8.21 -6.84
C TRP A 6 -9.72 7.40 -5.74
N TRP A 7 -9.72 7.87 -4.49
CA TRP A 7 -10.45 7.22 -3.40
C TRP A 7 -11.97 7.22 -3.58
N ARG A 8 -12.55 8.36 -4.00
CA ARG A 8 -14.00 8.44 -4.25
C ARG A 8 -14.46 7.48 -5.34
N TYR A 9 -13.65 7.29 -6.39
CA TYR A 9 -13.94 6.32 -7.44
C TYR A 9 -14.03 4.88 -6.90
N ARG A 10 -13.27 4.58 -5.83
CA ARG A 10 -13.27 3.29 -5.13
C ARG A 10 -14.36 3.15 -4.06
N ARG A 11 -15.25 4.14 -3.91
CA ARG A 11 -16.35 4.18 -2.91
C ARG A 11 -15.89 3.94 -1.45
N ALA A 12 -14.69 4.40 -1.08
CA ALA A 12 -14.16 4.26 0.28
C ALA A 12 -14.70 5.36 1.24
N ASN A 13 -14.58 5.12 2.56
CA ASN A 13 -15.26 5.81 3.68
C ASN A 13 -14.73 7.24 4.04
N ALA A 14 -15.31 7.85 5.09
CA ALA A 14 -15.23 9.26 5.54
C ALA A 14 -13.85 9.83 5.93
N GLN A 15 -12.77 9.02 5.97
CA GLN A 15 -11.43 9.51 6.33
C GLN A 15 -10.62 10.02 5.12
N ILE A 16 -11.23 10.07 3.93
CA ILE A 16 -10.57 10.44 2.68
C ILE A 16 -9.95 11.84 2.73
N ASP A 17 -10.58 12.81 3.39
CA ASP A 17 -10.08 14.18 3.36
C ASP A 17 -8.80 14.35 4.19
N LEU A 18 -8.77 13.81 5.42
CA LEU A 18 -7.57 13.82 6.25
C LEU A 18 -6.42 13.05 5.57
N LEU A 19 -6.70 11.83 5.10
CA LEU A 19 -5.69 11.01 4.42
C LEU A 19 -5.17 11.70 3.15
N ALA A 20 -6.04 12.36 2.38
CA ALA A 20 -5.61 13.05 1.18
C ALA A 20 -4.69 14.24 1.48
N ASP A 21 -4.94 14.98 2.57
CA ASP A 21 -4.09 16.11 2.97
C ASP A 21 -2.72 15.63 3.46
N GLU A 22 -2.70 14.53 4.24
CA GLU A 22 -1.47 13.86 4.65
C GLU A 22 -0.69 13.31 3.44
N VAL A 23 -1.36 12.72 2.45
CA VAL A 23 -0.70 12.27 1.22
C VAL A 23 -0.21 13.44 0.38
N ASN A 24 -0.98 14.52 0.24
CA ASN A 24 -0.55 15.70 -0.52
C ASN A 24 0.66 16.40 0.11
N SER A 25 0.78 16.38 1.43
CA SER A 25 1.97 16.86 2.16
C SER A 25 3.13 15.85 2.14
N GLY A 26 2.90 14.63 1.63
CA GLY A 26 3.83 13.52 1.60
C GLY A 26 4.20 12.95 2.96
N ARG A 27 3.37 13.17 3.99
CA ARG A 27 3.48 12.53 5.32
C ARG A 27 2.84 11.14 5.34
N ALA A 28 1.86 10.92 4.47
CA ALA A 28 1.30 9.61 4.17
C ALA A 28 1.57 9.22 2.71
N LEU A 29 1.53 7.92 2.43
CA LEU A 29 1.63 7.34 1.10
C LEU A 29 0.42 6.43 0.87
N VAL A 30 -0.19 6.53 -0.31
CA VAL A 30 -1.28 5.65 -0.72
C VAL A 30 -1.09 5.24 -2.17
N ALA A 31 -1.32 3.96 -2.45
CA ALA A 31 -1.17 3.41 -3.79
C ALA A 31 -2.16 2.28 -4.06
N ASP A 32 -2.48 2.13 -5.34
CA ASP A 32 -3.06 0.89 -5.85
C ASP A 32 -2.12 -0.26 -5.56
N ALA A 33 -2.66 -1.41 -5.17
CA ALA A 33 -1.84 -2.54 -4.77
C ALA A 33 -2.42 -3.90 -5.14
N THR A 34 -1.52 -4.86 -5.32
CA THR A 34 -1.85 -6.29 -5.43
C THR A 34 -0.98 -7.07 -4.46
N ALA A 35 -1.60 -7.70 -3.46
CA ALA A 35 -0.92 -8.52 -2.47
C ALA A 35 -0.84 -9.98 -2.89
N TYR A 36 0.31 -10.61 -2.65
CA TYR A 36 0.51 -12.04 -2.87
C TYR A 36 0.79 -12.71 -1.53
N GLU A 37 -0.09 -13.61 -1.10
CA GLU A 37 0.06 -14.34 0.17
C GLU A 37 1.18 -15.38 0.10
N THR A 38 1.82 -15.64 1.23
CA THR A 38 2.86 -16.66 1.37
C THR A 38 2.28 -18.08 1.29
N SER A 39 1.03 -18.27 1.75
CA SER A 39 0.38 -19.58 1.89
C SER A 39 -0.51 -20.01 0.72
N ARG A 40 -0.74 -19.16 -0.29
CA ARG A 40 -1.66 -19.44 -1.40
C ARG A 40 -0.96 -19.44 -2.76
N ASP A 41 -1.50 -20.26 -3.67
CA ASP A 41 -1.11 -20.27 -5.08
C ASP A 41 -1.43 -18.92 -5.74
N ARG A 42 -0.35 -18.19 -6.09
CA ARG A 42 -0.16 -17.06 -7.05
C ARG A 42 -1.29 -16.03 -7.29
N THR A 43 -2.42 -16.12 -6.62
CA THR A 43 -3.59 -15.31 -6.86
C THR A 43 -3.40 -13.98 -6.14
N GLY A 44 -3.17 -12.93 -6.92
CA GLY A 44 -3.05 -11.59 -6.39
C GLY A 44 -4.37 -11.11 -5.80
N ILE A 45 -4.32 -10.56 -4.60
CA ILE A 45 -5.45 -9.90 -3.95
C ILE A 45 -5.37 -8.42 -4.33
N PRO A 46 -6.29 -7.89 -5.16
CA PRO A 46 -6.29 -6.49 -5.51
C PRO A 46 -6.79 -5.66 -4.32
N GLY A 47 -6.16 -4.51 -4.09
CA GLY A 47 -6.40 -3.67 -2.93
C GLY A 47 -5.71 -2.32 -3.00
N VAL A 48 -5.53 -1.74 -1.83
CA VAL A 48 -4.86 -0.47 -1.59
C VAL A 48 -3.87 -0.65 -0.46
N VAL A 49 -2.69 -0.03 -0.60
CA VAL A 49 -1.77 0.16 0.53
C VAL A 49 -1.87 1.59 1.03
N GLU A 50 -1.88 1.71 2.35
CA GLU A 50 -1.75 2.96 3.10
C GLU A 50 -0.48 2.85 3.96
N CYS A 51 0.38 3.86 3.89
CA CYS A 51 1.58 3.98 4.72
C CYS A 51 1.63 5.36 5.37
N TRP A 52 1.58 5.40 6.69
CA TRP A 52 1.60 6.63 7.50
C TRP A 52 2.18 6.29 8.87
N ASP A 53 3.05 7.16 9.40
CA ASP A 53 3.84 6.89 10.60
C ASP A 53 4.55 5.52 10.53
N ASP A 54 4.36 4.63 11.50
CA ASP A 54 4.87 3.25 11.52
C ASP A 54 3.85 2.21 11.02
N VAL A 55 2.76 2.67 10.44
CA VAL A 55 1.68 1.81 9.95
C VAL A 55 1.88 1.60 8.46
N PHE A 56 2.21 0.36 8.08
CA PHE A 56 2.00 -0.11 6.72
C PHE A 56 0.79 -1.03 6.72
N ARG A 57 -0.19 -0.74 5.86
CA ARG A 57 -1.49 -1.40 5.89
C ARG A 57 -1.95 -1.70 4.49
N PHE A 58 -2.36 -2.94 4.25
CA PHE A 58 -3.03 -3.34 3.02
C PHE A 58 -4.52 -3.54 3.29
N LYS A 59 -5.39 -3.03 2.44
CA LYS A 59 -6.83 -3.33 2.44
C LYS A 59 -7.22 -3.93 1.11
N ALA A 60 -7.88 -5.08 1.13
CA ALA A 60 -8.40 -5.64 -0.11
C ALA A 60 -9.56 -4.79 -0.63
N ASN A 61 -9.80 -4.79 -1.95
CA ASN A 61 -10.87 -3.98 -2.56
C ASN A 61 -12.25 -4.25 -1.93
N TRP A 62 -12.52 -5.50 -1.55
CA TRP A 62 -13.78 -5.90 -0.91
C TRP A 62 -13.88 -5.46 0.57
N GLU A 63 -12.78 -5.03 1.18
CA GLU A 63 -12.73 -4.48 2.54
C GLU A 63 -12.84 -2.94 2.55
N LEU A 64 -12.79 -2.27 1.40
CA LEU A 64 -12.76 -0.80 1.33
C LEU A 64 -14.06 -0.13 1.78
N THR A 65 -15.18 -0.85 1.75
CA THR A 65 -16.51 -0.33 2.14
C THR A 65 -16.83 -0.55 3.61
N VAL A 66 -16.00 -1.29 4.33
CA VAL A 66 -16.20 -1.61 5.75
C VAL A 66 -15.14 -0.90 6.59
N GLU A 67 -15.49 -0.49 7.82
CA GLU A 67 -14.57 0.13 8.79
C GLU A 67 -13.59 -0.88 9.40
N THR A 68 -13.06 -1.78 8.58
CA THR A 68 -12.03 -2.72 9.02
C THR A 68 -10.67 -2.07 8.87
N GLU A 69 -9.77 -2.39 9.79
CA GLU A 69 -8.40 -1.88 9.77
C GLU A 69 -7.53 -2.47 8.64
N GLY A 70 -8.06 -3.33 7.77
CA GLY A 70 -7.26 -4.10 6.82
C GLY A 70 -6.17 -4.93 7.50
N TRP A 71 -5.20 -5.38 6.73
CA TRP A 71 -4.04 -6.12 7.22
C TRP A 71 -2.88 -5.17 7.50
N ARG A 72 -2.60 -4.97 8.79
CA ARG A 72 -1.43 -4.23 9.25
C ARG A 72 -0.18 -5.11 9.14
N ILE A 73 0.87 -4.55 8.57
CA ILE A 73 2.19 -5.17 8.42
C ILE A 73 3.19 -4.22 9.08
N SER A 74 4.09 -4.77 9.89
CA SER A 74 5.12 -3.93 10.50
C SER A 74 6.10 -3.47 9.43
N LYS A 75 6.49 -2.20 9.45
CA LYS A 75 7.56 -1.72 8.55
C LYS A 75 8.83 -2.52 8.75
N SER A 76 9.15 -2.94 9.98
CA SER A 76 10.30 -3.81 10.29
C SER A 76 10.32 -5.15 9.54
N GLN A 77 9.17 -5.58 9.00
CA GLN A 77 9.06 -6.78 8.17
C GLN A 77 9.32 -6.52 6.69
N ILE A 78 9.42 -5.27 6.25
CA ILE A 78 9.79 -4.92 4.87
C ILE A 78 11.25 -5.32 4.66
N ASP A 79 11.47 -6.18 3.68
CA ASP A 79 12.82 -6.63 3.32
C ASP A 79 13.45 -5.72 2.27
N SER A 80 12.73 -5.50 1.17
CA SER A 80 13.17 -4.61 0.10
C SER A 80 12.02 -3.96 -0.65
N VAL A 81 12.31 -2.81 -1.26
CA VAL A 81 11.44 -2.13 -2.22
C VAL A 81 12.25 -1.91 -3.50
N HIS A 82 11.74 -2.37 -4.63
CA HIS A 82 12.41 -2.24 -5.94
C HIS A 82 11.39 -2.03 -7.07
N ASP A 83 11.84 -1.55 -8.22
CA ASP A 83 10.98 -1.42 -9.39
C ASP A 83 10.57 -2.80 -9.94
N SER A 84 9.32 -2.89 -10.39
CA SER A 84 8.80 -4.04 -11.15
C SER A 84 9.29 -3.99 -12.60
N ASP A 85 9.13 -5.10 -13.33
CA ASP A 85 9.32 -5.14 -14.80
C ASP A 85 8.33 -4.21 -15.54
N LYS A 86 7.23 -3.82 -14.87
CA LYS A 86 6.23 -2.91 -15.42
C LYS A 86 6.53 -1.46 -15.03
N PRO A 87 6.48 -0.51 -15.99
CA PRO A 87 6.70 0.90 -15.71
C PRO A 87 5.74 1.44 -14.65
N GLY A 88 6.31 2.09 -13.62
CA GLY A 88 5.54 2.74 -12.55
C GLY A 88 4.99 1.80 -11.48
N GLU A 89 5.36 0.52 -11.50
CA GLU A 89 5.09 -0.42 -10.41
C GLU A 89 6.33 -0.59 -9.53
N LEU A 90 6.11 -0.67 -8.22
CA LEU A 90 7.12 -1.03 -7.23
C LEU A 90 6.71 -2.35 -6.57
N VAL A 91 7.67 -3.22 -6.32
CA VAL A 91 7.49 -4.46 -5.58
C VAL A 91 8.05 -4.26 -4.17
N ILE A 92 7.20 -4.49 -3.18
CA ILE A 92 7.55 -4.51 -1.76
C ILE A 92 7.58 -5.97 -1.33
N THR A 93 8.73 -6.43 -0.84
CA THR A 93 8.91 -7.80 -0.34
C THR A 93 9.04 -7.80 1.18
N PHE A 94 8.70 -8.92 1.82
CA PHE A 94 8.64 -9.01 3.27
C PHE A 94 9.48 -10.19 3.80
N ARG A 95 10.10 -9.98 4.96
CA ARG A 95 10.86 -10.98 5.72
C ARG A 95 9.93 -11.99 6.35
N GLU A 96 10.34 -13.25 6.38
CA GLU A 96 9.61 -14.28 7.11
C GLU A 96 9.77 -14.12 8.64
N PRO A 97 8.74 -14.42 9.44
CA PRO A 97 7.39 -14.83 9.02
C PRO A 97 6.51 -13.60 8.68
N ALA A 98 6.06 -13.51 7.42
CA ALA A 98 5.11 -12.51 6.97
C ALA A 98 3.92 -13.18 6.26
N ARG A 99 2.73 -12.57 6.39
CA ARG A 99 1.52 -13.02 5.71
C ARG A 99 1.63 -12.94 4.18
N PHE A 100 2.23 -11.87 3.70
CA PHE A 100 2.46 -11.64 2.27
C PHE A 100 3.91 -11.88 1.94
N ARG A 101 4.17 -12.56 0.83
CA ARG A 101 5.52 -12.63 0.26
C ARG A 101 5.91 -11.32 -0.42
N ALA A 102 4.92 -10.68 -1.06
CA ALA A 102 5.11 -9.44 -1.79
C ALA A 102 3.80 -8.67 -1.93
N ILE A 103 3.91 -7.34 -1.99
CA ILE A 103 2.84 -6.45 -2.41
C ILE A 103 3.40 -5.58 -3.54
N VAL A 104 2.77 -5.67 -4.71
CA VAL A 104 3.09 -4.79 -5.84
C VAL A 104 2.22 -3.55 -5.70
N VAL A 105 2.82 -2.37 -5.73
CA VAL A 105 2.12 -1.09 -5.65
C VAL A 105 2.30 -0.28 -6.92
N THR A 106 1.31 0.51 -7.29
CA THR A 106 1.37 1.50 -8.37
C THR A 106 1.19 2.88 -7.72
N PRO A 107 2.30 3.57 -7.37
CA PRO A 107 2.23 4.85 -6.68
C PRO A 107 1.52 5.92 -7.51
N LEU A 108 0.49 6.54 -6.93
CA LEU A 108 -0.14 7.71 -7.55
C LEU A 108 0.68 8.98 -7.32
N MET A 109 1.36 9.06 -6.17
CA MET A 109 2.20 10.19 -5.73
C MET A 109 3.40 9.66 -4.94
N HIS A 110 4.43 10.50 -4.82
CA HIS A 110 5.59 10.28 -3.94
C HIS A 110 6.32 8.94 -4.16
N ALA A 111 6.48 8.52 -5.42
CA ALA A 111 7.16 7.26 -5.79
C ALA A 111 8.60 7.17 -5.24
N ASP A 112 9.28 8.29 -5.08
CA ASP A 112 10.55 8.44 -4.37
C ASP A 112 10.44 7.97 -2.92
N LYS A 113 9.45 8.46 -2.16
CA LYS A 113 9.24 8.07 -0.76
C LYS A 113 8.87 6.61 -0.57
N TRP A 114 8.19 6.01 -1.55
CA TRP A 114 7.95 4.56 -1.56
C TRP A 114 9.25 3.77 -1.63
N ARG A 115 10.20 4.19 -2.48
CA ARG A 115 11.51 3.53 -2.59
C ARG A 115 12.35 3.67 -1.33
N GLU A 116 12.24 4.81 -0.63
CA GLU A 116 12.93 5.04 0.65
C GLU A 116 12.38 4.20 1.82
N MET A 117 11.28 3.48 1.64
CA MET A 117 10.69 2.68 2.72
C MET A 117 11.60 1.55 3.21
N ALA A 118 12.40 0.94 2.33
CA ALA A 118 13.33 -0.12 2.72
C ALA A 118 14.61 0.40 3.40
N THR A 119 14.97 1.68 3.20
CA THR A 119 16.23 2.26 3.70
C THR A 119 16.11 2.93 5.06
N ARG A 120 14.89 3.17 5.55
CA ARG A 120 14.62 3.83 6.84
C ARG A 120 14.30 2.87 8.00
N ASN A 121 14.66 1.59 7.86
CA ASN A 121 14.39 0.53 8.84
C ASN A 121 15.66 0.13 9.58
#